data_AF-A0A2V6AX67-F1
#
_entry.id   AF-A0A2V6AX67-F1
#
_cell.length_a   1.000
_cell.length_b   1.000
_cell.length_c   1.000
_cell.angle_alpha   90.00
_cell.angle_beta   90.00
_cell.angle_gamma   90.00
#
_symmetry.space_group_name_H-M   'P 1'
#
loop_
_entity.id
_entity.type
_entity.pdbx_description
1 polymer ?
#
loop_
_entity_poly.entity_id
_entity_poly.type
_entity_poly.pdbx_seq_one_letter_code
_entity_poly.pdbx_strand_id
1 'polypeptide(L)'
;MTGLPRSLGLFLLFVLLAGCETAPPGIQAAKVAMAQKYAAEMPGDYFIGRRYYKPDFKFWGYVRRPGQPWSESQLVLLNEKQKLAPDRERLDFGSDNNYEYKLYGYFSGDKVYEPASNTIYPEFVLKNYQLISTNPPPIFSSQFSGRAEAEVSRYLIEKPQL
;
A
#
# COMPACT_ATOMS: atom_id res chain seq x y z
N MET A 1 63.81 -25.20 -40.74
CA MET A 1 62.53 -25.47 -41.42
C MET A 1 61.42 -25.38 -40.38
N THR A 2 60.55 -24.38 -40.54
CA THR A 2 59.08 -24.39 -40.30
C THR A 2 58.55 -24.84 -38.92
N GLY A 3 57.71 -24.11 -38.19
CA GLY A 3 56.97 -22.89 -38.43
C GLY A 3 56.04 -22.63 -37.23
N LEU A 4 55.78 -21.36 -36.96
CA LEU A 4 54.86 -20.84 -35.95
C LEU A 4 53.40 -21.15 -36.34
N PRO A 5 52.47 -21.34 -35.37
CA PRO A 5 51.11 -20.89 -35.56
C PRO A 5 50.76 -19.71 -34.65
N ARG A 6 50.42 -18.60 -35.31
CA ARG A 6 49.57 -17.52 -34.81
C ARG A 6 48.19 -18.10 -34.47
N SER A 7 47.58 -17.69 -33.36
CA SER A 7 46.19 -17.21 -33.34
C SER A 7 45.80 -16.67 -31.97
N LEU A 8 45.77 -15.35 -31.89
CA LEU A 8 44.67 -14.52 -31.38
C LEU A 8 43.82 -15.12 -30.23
N GLY A 9 44.28 -14.95 -28.99
CA GLY A 9 43.42 -15.05 -27.82
C GLY A 9 42.58 -13.77 -27.68
N LEU A 10 41.40 -13.74 -28.30
CA LEU A 10 40.44 -12.64 -28.14
C LEU A 10 39.77 -12.79 -26.76
N PHE A 11 40.23 -12.03 -25.77
CA PHE A 11 39.55 -11.86 -24.48
C PHE A 11 38.22 -11.13 -24.73
N LEU A 12 37.11 -11.86 -24.81
CA LEU A 12 35.77 -11.27 -24.71
C LEU A 12 35.50 -10.93 -23.23
N LEU A 13 35.84 -9.69 -22.87
CA LEU A 13 35.37 -9.06 -21.65
C LEU A 13 33.88 -8.70 -21.87
N PHE A 14 32.96 -9.58 -21.46
CA PHE A 14 31.54 -9.22 -21.35
C PHE A 14 31.39 -8.26 -20.17
N VAL A 15 31.51 -6.96 -20.44
CA VAL A 15 31.07 -5.91 -19.53
C VAL A 15 29.55 -6.01 -19.45
N LEU A 16 29.06 -6.66 -18.40
CA LEU A 16 27.66 -6.57 -17.99
C LEU A 16 27.41 -5.12 -17.56
N LEU A 17 27.03 -4.29 -18.54
CA LEU A 17 26.42 -2.99 -18.28
C LEU A 17 25.10 -3.26 -17.59
N ALA A 18 25.13 -3.30 -16.26
CA ALA A 18 23.94 -3.09 -15.44
C ALA A 18 23.46 -1.67 -15.73
N GLY A 19 22.62 -1.53 -16.76
CA GLY A 19 21.93 -0.29 -17.07
C GLY A 19 21.06 0.07 -15.87
N CYS A 20 21.47 1.08 -15.12
CA CYS A 20 20.63 1.74 -14.16
C CYS A 20 19.60 2.55 -14.96
N GLU A 21 18.51 1.92 -15.40
CA GLU A 21 17.39 2.64 -16.00
C GLU A 21 16.83 3.60 -14.96
N THR A 22 17.00 4.90 -15.20
CA THR A 22 16.27 5.95 -14.50
C THR A 22 14.78 5.75 -14.73
N ALA A 23 14.06 5.33 -13.69
CA ALA A 23 12.62 5.12 -13.76
C ALA A 23 11.91 6.42 -14.18
N PRO A 24 10.99 6.38 -15.17
CA PRO A 24 10.32 7.58 -15.68
C PRO A 24 9.46 8.23 -14.57
N PRO A 25 9.54 9.56 -14.38
CA PRO A 25 8.80 10.25 -13.32
C PRO A 25 7.28 10.04 -13.48
N GLY A 26 6.57 9.91 -12.36
CA GLY A 26 5.11 9.74 -12.32
C GLY A 26 4.64 8.38 -11.80
N ILE A 27 3.37 8.03 -12.10
CA ILE A 27 2.70 6.83 -11.56
C ILE A 27 3.45 5.54 -11.91
N GLN A 28 4.14 5.47 -13.05
CA GLN A 28 4.85 4.26 -13.47
C GLN A 28 6.09 3.98 -12.59
N ALA A 29 6.92 4.99 -12.29
CA ALA A 29 8.00 4.82 -11.31
C ALA A 29 7.47 4.49 -9.92
N ALA A 30 6.36 5.10 -9.51
CA ALA A 30 5.72 4.79 -8.23
C ALA A 30 5.28 3.33 -8.15
N LYS A 31 4.69 2.78 -9.23
CA LYS A 31 4.34 1.34 -9.31
C LYS A 31 5.56 0.44 -9.16
N VAL A 32 6.67 0.74 -9.86
CA VAL A 32 7.90 -0.05 -9.78
C VAL A 32 8.50 -0.01 -8.37
N ALA A 33 8.62 1.19 -7.79
CA ALA A 33 9.14 1.36 -6.43
C ALA A 33 8.27 0.65 -5.38
N MET A 34 6.94 0.70 -5.53
CA MET A 34 6.03 0.01 -4.63
C MET A 34 6.08 -1.51 -4.80
N ALA A 35 6.23 -2.03 -6.02
CA ALA A 35 6.42 -3.46 -6.25
C ALA A 35 7.64 -4.02 -5.50
N GLN A 36 8.75 -3.27 -5.51
CA GLN A 36 9.93 -3.62 -4.70
C GLN A 36 9.63 -3.57 -3.19
N LYS A 37 8.89 -2.57 -2.73
CA LYS A 37 8.47 -2.47 -1.32
C LYS A 37 7.62 -3.67 -0.91
N TYR A 38 6.64 -4.08 -1.71
CA TYR A 38 5.81 -5.24 -1.40
C TYR A 38 6.63 -6.53 -1.34
N ALA A 39 7.56 -6.73 -2.27
CA ALA A 39 8.42 -7.92 -2.30
C ALA A 39 9.36 -7.99 -1.08
N ALA A 40 9.71 -6.85 -0.48
CA ALA A 40 10.52 -6.77 0.72
C ALA A 40 9.72 -6.96 2.03
N GLU A 41 8.39 -7.01 1.97
CA GLU A 41 7.57 -7.25 3.16
C GLU A 41 7.70 -8.70 3.59
N MET A 42 8.15 -8.91 4.83
CA MET A 42 8.22 -10.26 5.40
C MET A 42 6.81 -10.87 5.48
N PRO A 43 6.60 -12.10 4.98
CA PRO A 43 5.36 -12.82 5.23
C PRO A 43 5.10 -12.97 6.74
N GLY A 44 3.83 -13.00 7.13
CA GLY A 44 3.47 -13.21 8.53
C GLY A 44 1.98 -13.13 8.79
N ASP A 45 1.60 -13.40 10.03
CA ASP A 45 0.21 -13.30 10.51
C ASP A 45 -0.12 -11.86 10.92
N TYR A 46 -0.11 -10.99 9.91
CA TYR A 46 -0.51 -9.60 10.04
C TYR A 46 -1.04 -9.09 8.71
N PHE A 47 -1.68 -7.92 8.76
CA PHE A 47 -2.15 -7.19 7.60
C PHE A 47 -1.48 -5.81 7.55
N ILE A 48 -1.50 -5.19 6.39
CA ILE A 48 -1.04 -3.82 6.20
C ILE A 48 -2.25 -2.94 5.94
N GLY A 49 -2.43 -1.93 6.78
CA GLY A 49 -3.54 -0.99 6.74
C GLY A 49 -3.09 0.41 6.34
N ARG A 50 -3.83 1.05 5.43
CA ARG A 50 -3.74 2.49 5.14
C ARG A 50 -5.01 3.13 5.65
N ARG A 51 -4.86 4.06 6.60
CA ARG A 51 -5.99 4.86 7.07
C ARG A 51 -6.52 5.69 5.91
N TYR A 52 -7.82 5.58 5.65
CA TYR A 52 -8.53 6.43 4.70
C TYR A 52 -9.75 7.02 5.39
N TYR A 53 -9.66 8.28 5.79
CA TYR A 53 -10.67 8.95 6.58
C TYR A 53 -11.55 9.85 5.73
N LYS A 54 -12.86 9.66 5.88
CA LYS A 54 -13.86 10.61 5.41
C LYS A 54 -14.85 10.87 6.56
N PRO A 55 -15.15 12.13 6.93
CA PRO A 55 -15.93 12.45 8.12
C PRO A 55 -17.30 11.77 8.21
N ASP A 56 -17.99 11.61 7.08
CA ASP A 56 -19.35 11.08 7.05
C ASP A 56 -19.41 9.54 7.06
N PHE A 57 -18.28 8.86 6.80
CA PHE A 57 -18.24 7.42 6.58
C PHE A 57 -17.77 6.65 7.81
N LYS A 58 -18.25 5.41 7.95
CA LYS A 58 -17.89 4.53 9.08
C LYS A 58 -16.81 3.51 8.77
N PHE A 59 -16.41 3.35 7.51
CA PHE A 59 -15.22 2.55 7.19
C PHE A 59 -13.97 3.16 7.82
N TRP A 60 -12.97 2.32 8.06
CA TRP A 60 -11.70 2.77 8.64
C TRP A 60 -10.64 3.03 7.57
N GLY A 61 -10.50 2.13 6.59
CA GLY A 61 -9.43 2.23 5.62
C GLY A 61 -9.21 0.97 4.83
N TYR A 62 -8.14 0.97 4.05
CA TYR A 62 -7.77 -0.11 3.16
C TYR A 62 -6.85 -1.10 3.88
N VAL A 63 -7.13 -2.39 3.74
CA VAL A 63 -6.37 -3.49 4.36
C VAL A 63 -5.98 -4.52 3.31
N ARG A 64 -4.71 -4.94 3.32
CA ARG A 64 -4.17 -6.00 2.45
C ARG A 64 -3.25 -6.94 3.22
N ARG A 65 -2.95 -8.10 2.63
CA ARG A 65 -1.88 -8.97 3.15
C ARG A 65 -0.50 -8.43 2.75
N PRO A 66 0.56 -8.77 3.49
CA PRO A 66 1.94 -8.51 3.09
C PRO A 66 2.22 -9.08 1.70
N GLY A 67 2.96 -8.35 0.88
CA GLY A 67 3.27 -8.73 -0.50
C GLY A 67 2.16 -8.46 -1.52
N GLN A 68 0.91 -8.22 -1.10
CA GLN A 68 -0.16 -7.82 -2.03
C GLN A 68 -0.02 -6.36 -2.44
N PRO A 69 -0.41 -5.99 -3.66
CA PRO A 69 -0.52 -4.58 -4.05
C PRO A 69 -1.71 -3.89 -3.36
N TRP A 70 -1.70 -2.56 -3.30
CA TRP A 70 -2.80 -1.76 -2.73
C TRP A 70 -4.10 -1.86 -3.54
N SER A 71 -4.02 -2.13 -4.83
CA SER A 71 -5.13 -2.36 -5.75
C SER A 71 -5.93 -3.63 -5.43
N GLU A 72 -5.33 -4.57 -4.68
CA GLU A 72 -5.99 -5.75 -4.12
C GLU A 72 -6.49 -5.53 -2.69
N SER A 73 -6.24 -4.38 -2.09
CA SER A 73 -6.68 -4.09 -0.73
C SER A 73 -8.20 -3.97 -0.63
N GLN A 74 -8.73 -4.27 0.55
CA GLN A 74 -10.15 -4.20 0.85
C GLN A 74 -10.42 -2.97 1.71
N LEU A 75 -11.43 -2.18 1.37
CA LEU A 75 -11.95 -1.14 2.27
C LEU A 75 -12.77 -1.82 3.37
N VAL A 76 -12.41 -1.63 4.63
CA VAL A 76 -12.99 -2.38 5.75
C VAL A 76 -13.70 -1.49 6.76
N LEU A 77 -14.70 -2.07 7.44
CA LEU A 77 -15.10 -1.61 8.76
C LEU A 77 -14.30 -2.39 9.81
N LEU A 78 -13.73 -1.70 10.78
CA LEU A 78 -13.09 -2.36 11.91
C LEU A 78 -14.14 -2.77 12.94
N ASN A 79 -14.05 -4.01 13.39
CA ASN A 79 -14.69 -4.46 14.61
C ASN A 79 -13.74 -4.17 15.78
N GLU A 80 -14.13 -3.17 16.56
CA GLU A 80 -13.32 -2.58 17.62
C GLU A 80 -13.77 -3.04 19.01
N LYS A 81 -14.48 -4.17 19.11
CA LYS A 81 -14.94 -4.72 20.41
C LYS A 81 -13.78 -5.08 21.35
N GLN A 82 -12.60 -5.35 20.80
CA GLN A 82 -11.42 -5.75 21.59
C GLN A 82 -10.32 -4.69 21.59
N LYS A 83 -10.10 -4.00 20.47
CA LYS A 83 -9.12 -2.93 20.32
C LYS A 83 -9.71 -1.82 19.47
N LEU A 84 -9.66 -0.59 19.98
CA LEU A 84 -10.04 0.61 19.24
C LEU A 84 -9.01 0.93 18.15
N ALA A 85 -9.46 1.57 17.08
CA ALA A 85 -8.62 2.16 16.05
C ALA A 85 -7.73 3.28 16.64
N PRO A 86 -6.57 3.58 16.02
CA PRO A 86 -5.58 4.49 16.61
C PRO A 86 -6.06 5.93 16.86
N ASP A 87 -6.89 6.48 15.98
CA ASP A 87 -7.51 7.80 16.15
C ASP A 87 -8.60 7.81 17.24
N ARG A 88 -9.41 6.75 17.28
CA ARG A 88 -10.50 6.59 18.25
C ARG A 88 -10.00 6.34 19.68
N GLU A 89 -8.90 5.60 19.85
CA GLU A 89 -8.25 5.44 21.16
C GLU A 89 -7.77 6.79 21.73
N ARG A 90 -7.42 7.74 20.85
CA ARG A 90 -6.99 9.10 21.22
C ARG A 90 -8.12 10.13 21.26
N LEU A 91 -9.34 9.73 20.90
CA LEU A 91 -10.49 10.63 20.71
C LEU A 91 -10.22 11.77 19.71
N ASP A 92 -9.36 11.52 18.73
CA ASP A 92 -8.89 12.50 17.74
C ASP A 92 -9.16 11.97 16.33
N PHE A 93 -10.45 11.94 15.96
CA PHE A 93 -10.99 11.24 14.80
C PHE A 93 -10.36 11.71 13.49
N GLY A 94 -9.74 10.78 12.75
CA GLY A 94 -9.11 11.06 11.46
C GLY A 94 -7.75 11.74 11.54
N SER A 95 -7.21 12.01 12.73
CA SER A 95 -5.88 12.60 12.92
C SER A 95 -4.74 11.78 12.29
N ASP A 96 -4.99 10.50 12.07
CA ASP A 96 -4.06 9.57 11.44
C ASP A 96 -4.38 9.29 9.98
N ASN A 97 -5.15 10.15 9.30
CA ASN A 97 -5.44 9.98 7.88
C ASN A 97 -4.14 9.78 7.08
N ASN A 98 -4.17 8.85 6.13
CA ASN A 98 -3.04 8.41 5.32
C ASN A 98 -1.92 7.65 6.07
N TYR A 99 -1.99 7.40 7.38
CA TYR A 99 -0.96 6.63 8.09
C TYR A 99 -0.96 5.15 7.64
N GLU A 100 0.22 4.52 7.73
CA GLU A 100 0.44 3.10 7.47
C GLU A 100 0.60 2.33 8.78
N TYR A 101 -0.12 1.21 8.91
CA TYR A 101 -0.07 0.36 10.09
C TYR A 101 0.14 -1.09 9.71
N LYS A 102 0.86 -1.81 10.57
CA LYS A 102 0.74 -3.25 10.70
C LYS A 102 -0.46 -3.52 11.60
N LEU A 103 -1.41 -4.32 11.12
CA LEU A 103 -2.62 -4.70 11.84
C LEU A 103 -2.56 -6.18 12.20
N TYR A 104 -2.84 -6.50 13.45
CA TYR A 104 -3.00 -7.86 13.93
C TYR A 104 -4.49 -8.10 14.16
N GLY A 105 -5.02 -9.13 13.51
CA GLY A 105 -6.46 -9.35 13.44
C GLY A 105 -6.83 -10.32 12.33
N TYR A 106 -8.11 -10.40 12.00
CA TYR A 106 -8.60 -11.27 10.95
C TYR A 106 -9.91 -10.72 10.37
N PHE A 107 -10.21 -11.09 9.13
CA PHE A 107 -11.55 -10.91 8.58
C PHE A 107 -12.50 -11.92 9.21
N SER A 108 -13.62 -11.46 9.79
CA SER A 108 -14.58 -12.36 10.45
C SER A 108 -15.35 -13.24 9.47
N GLY A 109 -15.41 -12.85 8.20
CA GLY A 109 -16.29 -13.44 7.19
C GLY A 109 -17.64 -12.70 7.09
N ASP A 110 -17.97 -11.89 8.10
CA ASP A 110 -19.15 -11.04 8.10
C ASP A 110 -18.95 -9.79 7.23
N LYS A 111 -20.07 -9.14 6.94
CA LYS A 111 -20.10 -7.87 6.23
C LYS A 111 -20.99 -6.87 6.94
N VAL A 112 -20.63 -5.60 6.87
CA VAL A 112 -21.32 -4.51 7.58
C VAL A 112 -21.84 -3.49 6.58
N TYR A 113 -23.09 -3.09 6.76
CA TYR A 113 -23.70 -2.02 5.99
C TYR A 113 -23.18 -0.66 6.46
N GLU A 114 -22.76 0.17 5.49
CA GLU A 114 -22.29 1.54 5.72
C GLU A 114 -23.28 2.50 5.06
N PRO A 115 -23.97 3.34 5.86
CA PRO A 115 -25.09 4.13 5.37
C PRO A 115 -24.66 5.31 4.48
N ALA A 116 -23.48 5.90 4.68
CA ALA A 116 -23.06 7.07 3.92
C ALA A 116 -22.76 6.74 2.44
N SER A 117 -22.22 5.55 2.18
CA SER A 117 -21.97 5.02 0.84
C SER A 117 -23.11 4.13 0.33
N ASN A 118 -24.08 3.79 1.18
CA ASN A 118 -25.10 2.78 0.92
C ASN A 118 -24.51 1.46 0.38
N THR A 119 -23.37 1.03 0.94
CA THR A 119 -22.62 -0.14 0.49
C THR A 119 -22.31 -1.09 1.65
N ILE A 120 -22.01 -2.35 1.34
CA ILE A 120 -21.64 -3.38 2.30
C ILE A 120 -20.13 -3.64 2.19
N TYR A 121 -19.41 -3.57 3.31
CA TYR A 121 -17.97 -3.80 3.37
C TYR A 121 -17.62 -5.00 4.25
N PRO A 122 -16.49 -5.68 4.02
CA PRO A 122 -16.00 -6.72 4.90
C PRO A 122 -15.67 -6.16 6.29
N GLU A 123 -15.95 -6.96 7.32
CA GLU A 123 -15.57 -6.66 8.70
C GLU A 123 -14.16 -7.21 8.99
N PHE A 124 -13.32 -6.38 9.60
CA PHE A 124 -12.00 -6.78 10.09
C PHE A 124 -11.93 -6.65 11.62
N VAL A 125 -11.71 -7.77 12.32
CA VAL A 125 -11.58 -7.80 13.78
C VAL A 125 -10.17 -7.37 14.18
N LEU A 126 -10.07 -6.17 14.76
CA LEU A 126 -8.80 -5.62 15.21
C LEU A 126 -8.44 -6.19 16.59
N LYS A 127 -7.22 -6.74 16.71
CA LYS A 127 -6.65 -7.22 17.98
C LYS A 127 -5.53 -6.33 18.49
N ASN A 128 -4.69 -5.85 17.57
CA ASN A 128 -3.60 -4.94 17.88
C ASN A 128 -3.12 -4.22 16.61
N TYR A 129 -2.29 -3.20 16.74
CA TYR A 129 -1.61 -2.55 15.63
C TYR A 129 -0.24 -2.02 16.01
N GLN A 130 0.59 -1.77 14.99
CA GLN A 130 1.87 -1.07 15.11
C GLN A 130 1.96 -0.06 13.98
N LEU A 131 2.35 1.18 14.30
CA LEU A 131 2.59 2.22 13.30
C LEU A 131 3.79 1.82 12.43
N ILE A 132 3.63 1.87 11.11
CA ILE A 132 4.70 1.69 10.12
C ILE A 132 5.23 3.05 9.67
N SER A 133 4.34 3.97 9.29
CA SER A 133 4.73 5.28 8.78
C SER A 133 3.61 6.31 8.93
N THR A 134 3.99 7.54 9.26
CA THR A 134 3.10 8.72 9.25
C THR A 134 3.12 9.46 7.91
N ASN A 135 4.07 9.13 7.03
CA ASN A 135 4.21 9.70 5.70
C ASN A 135 4.56 8.62 4.67
N PRO A 136 3.63 7.69 4.40
CA PRO A 136 3.88 6.62 3.45
C PRO A 136 3.72 7.12 2.00
N PRO A 137 4.29 6.40 1.01
CA PRO A 137 4.13 6.76 -0.39
C PRO A 137 2.66 6.86 -0.82
N PRO A 138 2.34 7.73 -1.80
CA PRO A 138 1.02 7.83 -2.41
C PRO A 138 0.51 6.47 -2.89
N ILE A 139 -0.81 6.24 -2.79
CA ILE A 139 -1.50 5.06 -3.33
C ILE A 139 -2.76 5.41 -4.13
N PHE A 140 -3.24 6.66 -4.05
CA PHE A 140 -4.42 7.17 -4.75
C PHE A 140 -4.02 8.10 -5.91
N SER A 141 -4.86 8.19 -6.95
CA SER A 141 -4.60 9.10 -8.08
C SER A 141 -4.53 10.56 -7.68
N SER A 142 -5.39 10.99 -6.75
CA SER A 142 -5.41 12.36 -6.25
C SER A 142 -4.04 12.79 -5.74
N GLN A 143 -3.40 11.93 -4.94
CA GLN A 143 -2.07 12.14 -4.39
C GLN A 143 -0.96 12.28 -5.45
N PHE A 144 -1.10 11.61 -6.60
CA PHE A 144 -0.15 11.75 -7.72
C PHE A 144 -0.37 13.01 -8.55
N SER A 145 -1.62 13.43 -8.69
CA SER A 145 -1.99 14.61 -9.49
C SER A 145 -1.80 15.94 -8.75
N GLY A 146 -1.42 15.89 -7.46
CA GLY A 146 -1.35 17.07 -6.60
C GLY A 146 -2.71 17.66 -6.25
N ARG A 147 -3.81 16.97 -6.63
CA ARG A 147 -5.17 17.37 -6.23
C ARG A 147 -5.32 17.19 -4.74
N ALA A 148 -5.82 18.22 -4.07
CA ALA A 148 -6.12 18.10 -2.64
C ALA A 148 -7.25 17.09 -2.43
N GLU A 149 -7.23 16.35 -1.31
CA GLU A 149 -8.36 15.49 -0.92
C GLU A 149 -9.68 16.29 -0.86
N ALA A 150 -9.63 17.59 -0.60
CA ALA A 150 -10.79 18.48 -0.61
C ALA A 150 -11.36 18.75 -2.02
N GLU A 151 -10.54 18.62 -3.08
CA GLU A 151 -10.99 18.73 -4.47
C GLU A 151 -11.63 17.43 -4.96
N VAL A 152 -11.27 16.30 -4.35
CA VAL A 152 -11.97 15.03 -4.54
C VAL A 152 -13.26 15.10 -3.72
N SER A 153 -14.41 14.93 -4.38
CA SER A 153 -15.72 15.02 -3.72
C SER A 153 -15.72 14.30 -2.36
N ARG A 154 -16.25 14.97 -1.33
CA ARG A 154 -16.37 14.42 0.03
C ARG A 154 -16.98 13.02 0.02
N TYR A 155 -17.85 12.72 -0.93
CA TYR A 155 -18.54 11.44 -1.06
C TYR A 155 -17.88 10.42 -2.00
N LEU A 156 -16.92 10.83 -2.83
CA LEU A 156 -16.23 9.90 -3.72
C LEU A 156 -15.22 9.04 -2.94
N ILE A 157 -15.41 7.73 -2.95
CA ILE A 157 -14.45 6.79 -2.37
C ILE A 157 -13.42 6.43 -3.44
N GLU A 158 -12.21 6.97 -3.34
CA GLU A 158 -11.13 6.62 -4.25
C GLU A 158 -10.62 5.20 -4.00
N LYS A 159 -10.34 4.46 -5.07
CA LYS A 159 -9.69 3.14 -4.97
C LYS A 159 -8.18 3.29 -5.11
N PRO A 160 -7.37 2.58 -4.30
CA PRO A 160 -5.93 2.54 -4.51
C PRO A 160 -5.55 1.92 -5.87
N GLN A 161 -4.43 2.36 -6.45
CA GLN A 161 -4.03 1.98 -7.81
C GLN A 161 -2.71 1.21 -7.92
N LEU A 162 -1.98 1.07 -6.81
CA LEU A 162 -0.64 0.48 -6.77
C LEU A 162 -0.64 -0.95 -6.28
#